data_AF-W9JQ37-F1
#
_entry.id   AF-W9JQ37-F1
#
_cell.length_a   1.000
_cell.length_b   1.000
_cell.length_c   1.000
_cell.angle_alpha   90.00
_cell.angle_beta   90.00
_cell.angle_gamma   90.00
#
_symmetry.space_group_name_H-M   'P 1'
#
loop_
_entity.id
_entity.type
_entity.pdbx_description
1 polymer ?
#
loop_
_entity_poly.entity_id
_entity_poly.type
_entity_poly.pdbx_seq_one_letter_code
_entity_poly.pdbx_strand_id
1 'polypeptide(L)'
;MLITELAHPRQRGIVGSLFGSFFFLGAIVSTWTTFGTLHISSSWSWQIPTLMQILSAVIQASLIMFVPESPRWLVKMGRNAEAKNVFATYHANGIEDDELALLEYTEVCQMINGKASEQTAGWLNYIRTGPNRKRLFITLMVALFAQ
;
A
#
# COMPACT_ATOMS: atom_id res chain seq x y z
N MET A 1 1.23 -0.96 -0.52
CA MET A 1 1.23 -2.33 0.04
C MET A 1 -0.15 -2.80 0.47
N LEU A 2 -0.93 -2.01 1.22
CA LEU A 2 -2.30 -2.41 1.61
C LEU A 2 -3.20 -2.74 0.40
N ILE A 3 -3.15 -1.89 -0.63
CA ILE A 3 -3.93 -2.05 -1.87
C ILE A 3 -3.63 -3.39 -2.58
N THR A 4 -2.36 -3.79 -2.61
CA THR A 4 -1.94 -5.05 -3.25
C THR A 4 -2.25 -6.28 -2.41
N GLU A 5 -2.50 -6.11 -1.11
CA GLU A 5 -2.87 -7.18 -0.18
C GLU A 5 -4.38 -7.42 -0.13
N LEU A 6 -5.19 -6.38 -0.32
CA LEU A 6 -6.66 -6.45 -0.38
C LEU A 6 -7.19 -6.82 -1.77
N ALA A 7 -6.45 -6.48 -2.84
CA ALA A 7 -6.89 -6.76 -4.19
C ALA A 7 -6.81 -8.24 -4.55
N HIS A 8 -7.86 -8.75 -5.19
CA HIS A 8 -7.93 -10.10 -5.74
C HIS A 8 -6.73 -10.37 -6.68
N PRO A 9 -6.06 -11.55 -6.62
CA PRO A 9 -4.82 -11.83 -7.36
C PRO A 9 -4.83 -11.43 -8.83
N ARG A 10 -5.96 -11.67 -9.52
CA ARG A 10 -6.16 -11.32 -10.93
C ARG A 10 -6.13 -9.82 -11.21
N GLN A 11 -6.52 -8.99 -10.25
CA GLN A 11 -6.66 -7.54 -10.41
C GLN A 11 -5.53 -6.75 -9.74
N ARG A 12 -4.66 -7.39 -8.94
CA ARG A 12 -3.54 -6.74 -8.23
C ARG A 12 -2.70 -5.84 -9.14
N GLY A 13 -2.40 -6.30 -10.36
CA GLY A 13 -1.62 -5.52 -11.33
C GLY A 13 -2.33 -4.24 -11.80
N ILE A 14 -3.63 -4.32 -12.09
CA ILE A 14 -4.45 -3.19 -12.56
C ILE A 14 -4.66 -2.17 -11.44
N VAL A 15 -4.97 -2.63 -10.23
CA VAL A 15 -5.17 -1.73 -9.08
C VAL A 15 -3.85 -1.05 -8.71
N GLY A 16 -2.73 -1.77 -8.81
CA GLY A 16 -1.39 -1.21 -8.61
C GLY A 16 -1.04 -0.12 -9.63
N SER A 17 -1.30 -0.34 -10.92
CA SER A 17 -1.04 0.67 -11.95
C SER A 17 -1.97 1.88 -11.82
N LEU A 18 -3.24 1.67 -11.47
CA LEU A 18 -4.20 2.75 -11.22
C LEU A 18 -3.76 3.65 -10.07
N PHE A 19 -3.23 3.09 -8.99
CA PHE A 19 -2.64 3.86 -7.90
C PHE A 19 -1.47 4.74 -8.38
N GLY A 20 -0.61 4.20 -9.24
CA GLY A 20 0.46 4.98 -9.88
C GLY A 20 -0.07 6.11 -10.77
N SER A 21 -1.18 5.90 -11.50
CA SER A 21 -1.80 6.95 -12.33
C SER A 21 -2.34 8.12 -11.49
N PHE A 22 -2.89 7.84 -10.30
CA PHE A 22 -3.38 8.90 -9.41
C PHE A 22 -2.27 9.85 -8.93
N PHE A 23 -1.04 9.34 -8.78
CA PHE A 23 0.10 10.19 -8.46
C PHE A 23 0.34 11.27 -9.53
N PHE A 24 0.32 10.88 -10.81
CA PHE A 24 0.47 11.82 -11.92
C PHE A 24 -0.70 12.80 -12.02
N LEU A 25 -1.94 12.33 -11.80
CA LEU A 25 -3.10 13.22 -11.77
C LEU A 25 -2.98 14.28 -10.66
N GLY A 26 -2.56 13.87 -9.46
CA GLY A 26 -2.30 14.81 -8.36
C GLY A 26 -1.22 15.84 -8.70
N ALA A 27 -0.14 15.40 -9.35
CA ALA A 27 0.93 16.30 -9.80
C ALA A 27 0.44 17.32 -10.84
N ILE A 28 -0.39 16.90 -11.80
CA ILE A 28 -1.01 17.79 -12.79
C ILE A 28 -1.87 18.85 -12.08
N VAL A 29 -2.78 18.43 -11.20
CA VAL A 29 -3.65 19.36 -10.45
C VAL A 29 -2.83 20.35 -9.62
N SER A 30 -1.81 19.88 -8.90
CA SER A 30 -0.91 20.73 -8.12
C SER A 30 -0.19 21.77 -8.99
N THR A 31 0.27 21.36 -10.17
CA THR A 31 0.99 22.23 -11.11
C THR A 31 0.06 23.31 -11.66
N TRP A 32 -1.16 22.94 -12.08
CA TRP A 32 -2.16 23.90 -12.57
C TRP A 32 -2.60 24.89 -11.50
N THR A 33 -2.82 24.44 -10.26
CA THR A 33 -3.16 25.34 -9.15
C THR A 33 -2.04 26.33 -8.87
N THR A 34 -0.78 25.89 -8.88
CA THR A 34 0.38 26.77 -8.68
C THR A 34 0.55 27.77 -9.84
N PHE A 35 0.29 27.32 -11.07
CA PHE A 35 0.30 28.19 -12.25
C PHE A 35 -0.78 29.27 -12.17
N GLY A 36 -1.99 28.91 -11.74
CA GLY A 36 -3.11 29.85 -11.57
C GLY A 36 -2.85 30.89 -10.47
N THR A 37 -2.15 30.51 -9.39
CA THR A 37 -1.84 31.41 -8.28
C THR A 37 -0.57 32.23 -8.47
N LEU A 38 0.18 32.01 -9.55
CA LEU A 38 1.43 32.69 -9.87
C LEU A 38 1.27 34.21 -10.11
N HIS A 39 0.12 34.63 -10.63
CA HIS A 39 -0.16 36.03 -10.94
C HIS A 39 -0.69 36.84 -9.74
N ILE A 40 -0.87 36.20 -8.59
CA ILE A 40 -1.35 36.84 -7.36
C ILE A 40 -0.16 37.54 -6.67
N SER A 41 -0.21 38.87 -6.59
CA SER A 41 0.86 39.67 -5.95
C SER A 41 0.85 39.63 -4.41
N SER A 42 -0.13 38.93 -3.82
CA SER A 42 -0.35 38.83 -2.37
C SER A 42 0.15 37.48 -1.81
N SER A 43 0.26 37.37 -0.48
CA SER A 43 0.65 36.14 0.21
C SER A 43 -0.26 34.94 -0.09
N TRP A 44 -1.46 35.19 -0.61
CA TRP A 44 -2.37 34.16 -1.10
C TRP A 44 -1.80 33.28 -2.21
N SER A 45 -0.76 33.73 -2.93
CA SER A 45 -0.11 32.96 -4.00
C SER A 45 0.41 31.59 -3.55
N TRP A 46 0.96 31.51 -2.33
CA TRP A 46 1.48 30.26 -1.75
C TRP A 46 0.49 29.59 -0.77
N GLN A 47 -0.38 30.36 -0.12
CA GLN A 47 -1.35 29.81 0.84
C GLN A 47 -2.40 28.92 0.16
N ILE A 48 -2.85 29.29 -1.04
CA ILE A 48 -3.87 28.52 -1.79
C ILE A 48 -3.37 27.11 -2.14
N PRO A 49 -2.18 26.92 -2.75
CA PRO A 49 -1.62 25.59 -2.97
C PRO A 49 -1.47 24.78 -1.69
N THR A 50 -1.00 25.39 -0.60
CA THR A 50 -0.84 24.71 0.70
C THR A 50 -2.18 24.27 1.28
N LEU A 51 -3.22 25.10 1.22
CA LEU A 51 -4.57 24.74 1.67
C LEU A 51 -5.15 23.56 0.86
N MET A 52 -4.91 23.53 -0.45
CA MET A 52 -5.34 22.42 -1.30
C MET A 52 -4.63 21.10 -0.95
N GLN A 53 -3.35 21.17 -0.58
CA GLN A 53 -2.60 20.01 -0.09
C GLN A 53 -3.15 19.51 1.25
N ILE A 54 -3.45 20.42 2.18
CA ILE A 54 -4.08 20.09 3.47
C ILE A 54 -5.45 19.45 3.25
N LEU A 55 -6.27 20.02 2.37
CA LEU A 55 -7.58 19.46 2.04
C LEU A 55 -7.48 18.02 1.54
N SER A 56 -6.52 17.76 0.65
CA SER A 56 -6.28 16.41 0.12
C SER A 56 -5.85 15.43 1.22
N ALA A 57 -5.01 15.87 2.16
CA ALA A 57 -4.61 15.06 3.31
C ALA A 57 -5.77 14.77 4.28
N VAL A 58 -6.64 15.76 4.54
CA VAL A 58 -7.82 15.59 5.40
C VAL A 58 -8.81 14.60 4.78
N ILE A 59 -9.06 14.70 3.47
CA ILE A 59 -9.91 13.74 2.76
C ILE A 59 -9.31 12.33 2.83
N GLN A 60 -8.00 12.19 2.63
CA GLN A 60 -7.33 10.90 2.75
C GLN A 60 -7.43 10.31 4.17
N ALA A 61 -7.30 11.16 5.19
CA ALA A 61 -7.38 10.76 6.60
C ALA A 61 -8.81 10.42 7.04
N SER A 62 -9.84 11.03 6.46
CA SER A 62 -11.22 10.64 6.74
C SER A 62 -11.59 9.32 6.06
N LEU A 63 -11.12 9.11 4.82
CA LEU A 63 -11.40 7.90 4.04
C LEU A 63 -10.72 6.65 4.60
N ILE A 64 -9.55 6.76 5.23
CA ILE A 64 -8.84 5.60 5.78
C ILE A 64 -9.65 4.88 6.88
N MET A 65 -10.52 5.60 7.61
CA MET A 65 -11.36 5.02 8.66
C MET A 65 -12.40 4.02 8.12
N PHE A 66 -12.71 4.07 6.82
CA PHE A 66 -13.65 3.15 6.17
C PHE A 66 -12.95 1.95 5.52
N VAL A 67 -11.62 1.95 5.46
CA VAL A 67 -10.84 0.89 4.83
C VAL A 67 -10.56 -0.20 5.87
N PRO A 68 -10.83 -1.48 5.57
CA PRO A 68 -10.50 -2.57 6.49
C PRO A 68 -8.99 -2.68 6.67
N GLU A 69 -8.60 -3.18 7.84
CA GLU A 69 -7.20 -3.47 8.13
C GLU A 69 -6.64 -4.57 7.24
N SER A 70 -5.31 -4.59 7.07
CA SER A 70 -4.65 -5.61 6.26
C SER A 70 -4.93 -7.02 6.82
N PRO A 71 -5.39 -7.97 5.99
CA PRO A 71 -5.63 -9.35 6.43
C PRO A 71 -4.34 -10.03 6.94
N ARG A 72 -3.17 -9.68 6.40
CA ARG A 72 -1.87 -10.21 6.87
C ARG A 72 -1.54 -9.70 8.27
N TRP A 73 -1.84 -8.43 8.56
CA TRP A 73 -1.64 -7.85 9.88
C TRP A 73 -2.60 -8.48 10.91
N LEU A 74 -3.87 -8.69 10.53
CA LEU A 74 -4.85 -9.38 11.37
C LEU A 74 -4.40 -10.80 11.75
N VAL A 75 -3.91 -11.59 10.79
CA VAL A 75 -3.34 -12.92 11.07
C VAL A 75 -2.12 -12.83 11.99
N LYS A 76 -1.22 -11.86 11.79
CA LYS A 76 -0.05 -11.68 12.65
C LYS A 76 -0.43 -11.33 14.10
N MET A 77 -1.53 -10.60 14.29
CA MET A 77 -2.06 -10.24 15.61
C MET A 77 -2.95 -11.35 16.23
N GLY A 78 -3.11 -12.50 15.56
CA GLY A 78 -3.94 -13.61 16.02
C GLY A 78 -5.45 -13.41 15.82
N ARG A 79 -5.87 -12.36 15.11
CA ARG A 79 -7.28 -12.04 14.79
C ARG A 79 -7.76 -12.81 13.55
N ASN A 80 -7.72 -14.14 13.65
CA ASN A 80 -7.97 -15.04 12.53
C ASN A 80 -9.40 -14.99 11.96
N ALA A 81 -10.40 -14.82 12.82
CA ALA A 81 -11.81 -14.73 12.40
C ALA A 81 -12.06 -13.49 11.53
N GLU A 82 -11.49 -12.35 11.91
CA GLU A 82 -11.60 -11.11 11.14
C GLU A 82 -10.83 -11.19 9.82
N ALA A 83 -9.64 -11.79 9.83
CA ALA A 83 -8.88 -12.02 8.60
C ALA A 83 -9.67 -12.87 7.60
N LYS A 84 -10.33 -13.95 8.05
CA LYS A 84 -11.21 -14.77 7.21
C LYS A 84 -12.38 -13.98 6.62
N ASN A 85 -13.01 -13.13 7.42
CA ASN A 85 -14.11 -12.28 6.95
C ASN A 85 -13.64 -11.29 5.86
N VAL A 86 -12.46 -10.69 6.02
CA VAL A 86 -11.86 -9.83 4.98
C VAL A 86 -11.59 -10.63 3.70
N PHE A 87 -11.06 -11.85 3.78
CA PHE A 87 -10.88 -12.70 2.60
C PHE A 87 -12.23 -13.07 1.95
N ALA A 88 -13.22 -13.49 2.73
CA ALA A 88 -14.55 -13.83 2.22
C ALA A 88 -15.20 -12.65 1.50
N THR A 89 -15.14 -11.45 2.08
CA THR A 89 -15.74 -10.24 1.52
C THR A 89 -15.05 -9.78 0.24
N TYR A 90 -13.72 -9.72 0.22
CA TYR A 90 -12.97 -9.13 -0.91
C TYR A 90 -12.55 -10.12 -1.99
N HIS A 91 -12.50 -11.43 -1.69
CA HIS A 91 -12.07 -12.47 -2.64
C HIS A 91 -13.20 -13.42 -3.03
N ALA A 92 -14.21 -13.63 -2.18
CA ALA A 92 -15.31 -14.56 -2.42
C ALA A 92 -16.71 -13.91 -2.44
N ASN A 93 -16.79 -12.59 -2.64
CA ASN A 93 -18.05 -11.82 -2.66
C ASN A 93 -18.98 -12.08 -1.45
N GLY A 94 -18.41 -12.40 -0.28
CA GLY A 94 -19.14 -12.64 0.96
C GLY A 94 -19.52 -14.10 1.23
N ILE A 95 -19.03 -15.07 0.44
CA ILE A 95 -19.21 -16.49 0.71
C ILE A 95 -18.09 -16.97 1.64
N GLU A 96 -18.43 -17.32 2.89
CA GLU A 96 -17.44 -17.68 3.93
C GLU A 96 -16.71 -19.00 3.67
N ASP A 97 -17.30 -19.92 2.89
CA ASP A 97 -16.78 -21.27 2.62
C ASP A 97 -16.22 -21.46 1.20
N ASP A 98 -15.89 -20.37 0.50
CA ASP A 98 -15.25 -20.48 -0.81
C ASP A 98 -13.84 -21.08 -0.69
N GLU A 99 -13.57 -22.13 -1.48
CA GLU A 99 -12.33 -22.90 -1.44
C GLU A 99 -11.12 -22.01 -1.74
N LEU A 100 -11.30 -21.03 -2.64
CA LEU A 100 -10.27 -20.06 -3.01
C LEU A 100 -9.87 -19.16 -1.82
N ALA A 101 -10.84 -18.61 -1.09
CA ALA A 101 -10.60 -17.73 0.04
C ALA A 101 -9.92 -18.46 1.21
N LEU A 102 -10.34 -19.71 1.46
CA LEU A 102 -9.72 -20.56 2.48
C LEU A 102 -8.26 -20.90 2.11
N LEU A 103 -8.01 -21.25 0.85
CA LEU A 103 -6.68 -21.56 0.34
C LEU A 103 -5.75 -20.34 0.52
N GLU A 104 -6.15 -19.16 0.05
CA GLU A 104 -5.36 -17.93 0.21
C GLU A 104 -5.09 -17.59 1.68
N TYR A 105 -6.10 -17.74 2.55
CA TYR A 105 -5.93 -17.56 3.99
C TYR A 105 -4.88 -18.52 4.57
N THR A 106 -4.91 -19.80 4.18
CA THR A 106 -3.94 -20.80 4.67
C THR A 106 -2.53 -20.52 4.18
N GLU A 107 -2.35 -20.12 2.91
CA GLU A 107 -1.04 -19.71 2.37
C GLU A 107 -0.47 -18.53 3.15
N VAL A 108 -1.29 -17.51 3.43
CA VAL A 108 -0.87 -16.34 4.20
C VAL A 108 -0.48 -16.72 5.63
N CYS A 109 -1.23 -17.62 6.29
CA CYS A 109 -0.88 -18.14 7.61
C CYS A 109 0.46 -18.88 7.59
N GLN A 110 0.68 -19.75 6.60
CA GLN A 110 1.94 -20.48 6.44
C GLN A 110 3.12 -19.52 6.21
N MET A 111 2.95 -18.50 5.37
CA MET A 111 4.01 -17.49 5.13
C MET A 111 4.36 -16.70 6.39
N ILE A 112 3.37 -16.37 7.23
CA ILE A 112 3.60 -15.60 8.45
C ILE A 112 4.28 -16.48 9.51
N ASN A 113 3.80 -17.71 9.70
CA ASN A 113 4.38 -18.65 10.66
C ASN A 113 5.80 -19.08 10.25
N GLY A 114 6.06 -19.25 8.95
CA GLY A 114 7.40 -19.53 8.42
C GLY A 114 8.39 -18.37 8.57
N LYS A 115 7.89 -17.12 8.66
CA LYS A 115 8.72 -15.93 8.95
C LYS A 115 8.86 -15.64 10.44
N ALA A 116 7.97 -16.17 11.27
CA ALA A 116 8.04 -16.02 12.72
C ALA A 116 9.25 -16.76 13.34
N SER A 117 9.82 -17.74 12.64
CA SER A 117 11.07 -18.40 13.02
C SER A 117 12.34 -17.61 12.60
N GLU A 118 12.23 -16.68 11.64
CA GLU A 118 13.31 -15.75 11.24
C GLU A 118 13.28 -14.45 12.06
N GLN A 119 13.01 -14.55 13.38
CA GLN A 119 12.85 -13.38 14.23
C GLN A 119 14.11 -12.49 14.26
N THR A 120 13.86 -11.21 13.93
CA THR A 120 14.75 -10.05 14.07
C THR A 120 15.90 -9.96 13.06
N ALA A 121 15.55 -9.86 11.78
CA ALA A 121 16.46 -9.33 10.77
C ALA A 121 16.73 -7.84 11.04
N GLY A 122 17.71 -7.54 11.91
CA GLY A 122 18.26 -6.20 12.02
C GLY A 122 18.77 -5.72 10.65
N TRP A 123 18.74 -4.41 10.39
CA TRP A 123 19.12 -3.81 9.10
C TRP A 123 20.47 -4.32 8.55
N LEU A 124 21.39 -4.72 9.43
CA LEU A 124 22.68 -5.30 9.04
C LEU A 124 22.58 -6.67 8.34
N ASN A 125 21.52 -7.45 8.53
CA ASN A 125 21.33 -8.74 7.87
C ASN A 125 21.05 -8.62 6.36
N TYR A 126 20.65 -7.44 5.88
CA TYR A 126 20.57 -7.17 4.44
C TYR A 126 21.96 -7.14 3.79
N ILE A 127 22.97 -6.71 4.53
CA ILE A 127 24.36 -6.59 4.07
C ILE A 127 25.17 -7.84 4.46
N ARG A 128 24.83 -8.55 5.53
CA ARG A 128 25.66 -9.68 6.01
C ARG A 128 25.53 -10.94 5.15
N THR A 129 24.34 -11.32 4.70
CA THR A 129 24.12 -12.60 3.98
C THR A 129 24.32 -12.46 2.47
N GLY A 130 25.07 -13.40 1.87
CA GLY A 130 25.38 -13.41 0.42
C GLY A 130 24.17 -13.29 -0.52
N PRO A 131 23.07 -14.04 -0.29
CA PRO A 131 21.85 -13.90 -1.10
C PRO A 131 21.15 -12.55 -0.94
N ASN A 132 21.16 -11.98 0.27
CA ASN A 132 20.53 -10.69 0.55
C ASN A 132 21.30 -9.52 -0.06
N ARG A 133 22.64 -9.60 -0.17
CA ARG A 133 23.45 -8.59 -0.87
C ARG A 133 23.04 -8.43 -2.34
N LYS A 134 22.81 -9.54 -3.04
CA LYS A 134 22.36 -9.52 -4.44
C LYS A 134 20.97 -8.88 -4.56
N ARG A 135 20.05 -9.24 -3.66
CA ARG A 135 18.71 -8.64 -3.61
C ARG A 135 18.78 -7.13 -3.32
N LEU A 136 19.58 -6.73 -2.34
CA LEU A 136 19.79 -5.32 -1.98
C LEU A 136 20.36 -4.52 -3.17
N PHE A 137 21.37 -5.07 -3.87
CA PHE A 137 21.93 -4.43 -5.05
C PHE A 137 20.89 -4.23 -6.16
N ILE A 138 20.08 -5.26 -6.46
CA ILE A 138 19.01 -5.14 -7.45
C ILE A 138 17.98 -4.09 -7.02
N THR A 139 17.55 -4.09 -5.76
CA THR A 139 16.61 -3.08 -5.25
C THR A 139 17.18 -1.66 -5.35
N LEU A 140 18.46 -1.46 -5.03
CA LEU A 140 19.13 -0.16 -5.16
C LEU A 140 19.23 0.29 -6.62
N MET A 141 19.61 -0.62 -7.53
CA MET A 141 19.67 -0.30 -8.96
C MET A 141 18.28 0.05 -9.50
N VAL A 142 17.25 -0.74 -9.16
CA VAL A 142 15.88 -0.43 -9.56
C VAL A 142 15.45 0.93 -9.00
N ALA A 143 15.71 1.24 -7.73
CA ALA A 143 15.36 2.54 -7.16
C ALA A 143 16.08 3.71 -7.85
N LEU A 144 17.35 3.53 -8.23
CA LEU A 144 18.15 4.58 -8.87
C LEU A 144 17.74 4.81 -10.33
N PHE A 145 17.34 3.75 -11.05
CA PHE A 145 16.91 3.84 -12.45
C PHE A 145 15.40 4.07 -12.63
N ALA A 146 14.58 3.80 -11.62
CA ALA A 146 13.11 3.96 -11.68
C ALA A 146 12.61 5.27 -11.06
N GLN A 147 13.49 6.10 -10.50
CA GLN A 147 13.19 7.48 -10.11
C GLN A 147 13.14 8.38 -11.34
#